data_AF-A0AAV2E7X5-F1
#
_entry.id   AF-A0AAV2E7X5-F1
#
_cell.length_a   1.000
_cell.length_b   1.000
_cell.length_c   1.000
_cell.angle_alpha   90.00
_cell.angle_beta   90.00
_cell.angle_gamma   90.00
#
_symmetry.space_group_name_H-M   'P 1'
#
loop_
_entity.id
_entity.type
_entity.pdbx_description
1 polymer ?
#
loop_
_entity_poly.entity_id
_entity_poly.type
_entity_poly.pdbx_seq_one_letter_code
_entity_poly.pdbx_strand_id
1 'polypeptide(L)'
;MRATSFPQPLVAKPHRREDLLSLAQIKKSPEEVPMSIPGEISGKIECSSSGIDKVAIDFNDDIVSFLDRGLNFNSRLQSHSSSVLFLQRLQQRNFLLTVGEDEQLASEQSFTCLQVFDLDEASQQHEGTRDHEEVILHG
;
A
#
# COMPACT_ATOMS: atom_id res chain seq x y z
N MET A 1 -78.98 17.17 -13.19
CA MET A 1 -77.90 18.17 -13.22
C MET A 1 -77.16 18.11 -11.89
N ARG A 2 -75.96 17.51 -11.84
CA ARG A 2 -75.10 17.46 -10.65
C ARG A 2 -73.81 18.18 -11.00
N ALA A 3 -73.57 19.31 -10.34
CA ALA A 3 -72.38 20.12 -10.50
C ALA A 3 -71.17 19.41 -9.88
N THR A 4 -70.08 19.28 -10.64
CA THR A 4 -68.78 18.78 -10.17
C THR A 4 -68.06 19.91 -9.45
N SER A 5 -67.75 19.71 -8.17
CA SER A 5 -66.92 20.62 -7.38
C SER A 5 -65.44 20.47 -7.76
N PHE A 6 -64.78 21.59 -8.07
CA PHE A 6 -63.33 21.67 -8.25
C PHE A 6 -62.59 21.55 -6.91
N PRO A 7 -61.44 20.88 -6.83
CA PRO A 7 -60.62 20.87 -5.61
C PRO A 7 -59.86 22.20 -5.46
N GLN A 8 -59.80 22.74 -4.24
CA GLN A 8 -59.03 23.94 -3.91
C GLN A 8 -57.53 23.64 -3.78
N PRO A 9 -56.64 24.60 -4.10
CA PRO A 9 -55.19 24.42 -3.97
C PRO A 9 -54.76 24.41 -2.49
N LEU A 10 -53.89 23.46 -2.14
CA LEU A 10 -53.28 23.32 -0.82
C LEU A 10 -52.35 24.50 -0.54
N VAL A 11 -52.78 25.40 0.35
CA VAL A 11 -51.94 26.46 0.91
C VAL A 11 -50.96 25.83 1.91
N ALA A 12 -49.69 25.74 1.52
CA ALA A 12 -48.62 25.30 2.42
C ALA A 12 -48.40 26.32 3.55
N LYS A 13 -48.54 25.88 4.80
CA LYS A 13 -48.29 26.69 5.99
C LYS A 13 -46.79 27.00 6.13
N PRO A 14 -46.38 28.25 6.40
CA PRO A 14 -44.98 28.54 6.68
C PRO A 14 -44.57 27.85 7.99
N HIS A 15 -43.63 26.90 7.88
CA HIS A 15 -43.03 26.26 9.04
C HIS A 15 -42.23 27.28 9.85
N ARG A 16 -42.46 27.26 11.15
CA ARG A 16 -41.85 28.13 12.16
C ARG A 16 -40.32 27.98 12.07
N ARG A 17 -39.61 29.11 12.09
CA ARG A 17 -38.14 29.24 11.95
C ARG A 17 -37.29 28.52 13.01
N GLU A 18 -37.88 27.65 13.83
CA GLU A 18 -37.19 27.03 14.97
C GLU A 18 -36.63 25.63 14.65
N ASP A 19 -36.96 25.05 13.49
CA ASP A 19 -36.46 23.73 13.08
C ASP A 19 -35.07 23.76 12.40
N LEU A 20 -34.52 24.95 12.10
CA LEU A 20 -33.22 25.08 11.41
C LEU A 20 -32.01 25.15 12.34
N LEU A 21 -32.21 25.17 13.67
CA LEU A 21 -31.10 25.13 14.63
C LEU A 21 -30.61 23.70 14.93
N SER A 22 -31.27 22.68 14.40
CA SER A 22 -30.88 21.26 14.55
C SER A 22 -29.89 20.78 13.47
N LEU A 23 -29.57 21.61 12.48
CA LEU A 23 -28.68 21.25 11.36
C LEU A 23 -27.22 21.70 11.54
N ALA A 24 -26.88 22.29 12.69
CA ALA A 24 -25.51 22.66 13.05
C ALA A 24 -24.75 21.54 13.78
N GLN A 25 -25.26 20.30 13.78
CA GLN A 25 -24.41 19.14 14.02
C GLN A 25 -23.59 18.89 12.76
N ILE A 26 -22.52 19.69 12.64
CA ILE A 26 -21.40 19.41 11.76
C ILE A 26 -20.97 17.99 12.09
N LYS A 27 -21.34 17.07 11.20
CA LYS A 27 -20.80 15.74 11.09
C LYS A 27 -19.28 15.94 11.10
N LYS A 28 -18.64 15.68 12.24
CA LYS A 28 -17.18 15.66 12.36
C LYS A 28 -16.73 14.81 11.18
N SER A 29 -16.10 15.43 10.19
CA SER A 29 -15.41 14.69 9.14
C SER A 29 -14.54 13.65 9.83
N PRO A 30 -14.41 12.43 9.31
CA PRO A 30 -13.47 11.48 9.87
C PRO A 30 -12.16 12.23 10.06
N GLU A 31 -11.73 12.28 11.32
CA GLU A 31 -10.49 12.90 11.75
C GLU A 31 -9.42 12.34 10.79
N GLU A 32 -8.92 13.19 9.90
CA GLU A 32 -7.87 12.78 8.97
C GLU A 32 -6.71 12.37 9.85
N VAL A 33 -6.57 11.06 10.07
CA VAL A 33 -5.38 10.51 10.73
C VAL A 33 -4.25 10.95 9.82
N PRO A 34 -3.38 11.87 10.27
CA PRO A 34 -2.27 12.29 9.44
C PRO A 34 -1.52 11.02 9.10
N MET A 35 -1.44 10.70 7.80
CA MET A 35 -0.62 9.60 7.31
C MET A 35 0.83 9.98 7.62
N SER A 36 1.27 9.64 8.82
CA SER A 36 2.66 9.74 9.23
C SER A 36 3.36 8.51 8.69
N ILE A 37 4.43 8.72 7.94
CA ILE A 37 5.36 7.64 7.58
C ILE A 37 5.85 7.03 8.89
N PRO A 38 5.71 5.70 9.09
CA PRO A 38 6.18 5.04 10.31
C PRO A 38 7.64 5.36 10.59
N GLY A 39 8.00 5.48 11.87
CA GLY A 39 9.39 5.75 12.25
C GLY A 39 10.36 4.63 11.87
N GLU A 40 9.85 3.40 11.67
CA GLU A 40 10.61 2.27 11.13
C GLU A 40 11.05 2.48 9.67
N ILE A 41 10.42 3.44 8.98
CA ILE A 41 10.69 3.79 7.60
C ILE A 41 11.48 5.10 7.60
N SER A 42 12.78 4.96 7.42
CA SER A 42 13.71 6.08 7.28
C SER A 42 14.52 5.87 6.01
N GLY A 43 14.89 6.95 5.34
CA GLY A 43 15.73 6.91 4.15
C GLY A 43 15.02 7.34 2.86
N LYS A 44 15.76 7.28 1.76
CA LYS A 44 15.26 7.62 0.42
C LYS A 44 14.63 6.36 -0.18
N ILE A 45 13.43 6.52 -0.76
CA ILE A 45 12.80 5.44 -1.52
C ILE A 45 13.53 5.34 -2.86
N GLU A 46 14.17 4.21 -3.14
CA GLU A 46 14.83 3.96 -4.42
C GLU A 46 13.86 3.29 -5.41
N CYS A 47 13.09 2.31 -4.96
CA CYS A 47 12.05 1.68 -5.77
C CYS A 47 10.84 1.26 -4.94
N SER A 48 9.68 1.15 -5.61
CA SER A 48 8.45 0.66 -4.98
C SER A 48 7.52 -0.01 -5.98
N SER A 49 6.71 -0.94 -5.50
CA SER A 49 5.66 -1.59 -6.28
C SER A 49 4.41 -1.78 -5.43
N SER A 50 3.27 -1.37 -5.98
CA SER A 50 1.96 -1.60 -5.37
C SER A 50 1.41 -2.98 -5.69
N GLY A 51 0.82 -3.64 -4.69
CA GLY A 51 -0.07 -4.80 -4.86
C GLY A 51 -1.50 -4.48 -4.43
N ILE A 52 -2.32 -5.52 -4.26
CA ILE A 52 -3.75 -5.40 -3.90
C ILE A 52 -3.94 -4.82 -2.49
N ASP A 53 -3.11 -5.25 -1.55
CA ASP A 53 -3.27 -5.00 -0.12
C ASP A 53 -2.07 -4.27 0.51
N LYS A 54 -0.90 -4.42 -0.10
CA LYS A 54 0.38 -3.92 0.40
C LYS A 54 1.19 -3.25 -0.70
N VAL A 55 2.02 -2.31 -0.30
CA VAL A 55 3.07 -1.69 -1.13
C VAL A 55 4.41 -2.23 -0.66
N ALA A 56 5.21 -2.72 -1.60
CA ALA A 56 6.60 -3.12 -1.36
C ALA A 56 7.51 -1.94 -1.70
N ILE A 57 8.46 -1.63 -0.83
CA ILE A 57 9.32 -0.45 -0.92
C ILE A 57 10.75 -0.81 -0.51
N ASP A 58 11.74 -0.34 -1.25
CA ASP A 58 13.14 -0.38 -0.87
C ASP A 58 13.64 1.02 -0.44
N PHE A 59 14.48 1.04 0.60
CA PHE A 59 14.99 2.26 1.24
C PHE A 59 16.53 2.38 1.20
N ASN A 60 17.19 1.72 0.24
CA ASN A 60 18.66 1.71 0.07
C ASN A 60 19.42 0.94 1.19
N ASP A 61 18.74 -0.01 1.84
CA ASP A 61 19.29 -0.88 2.90
C ASP A 61 19.19 -2.37 2.53
N ASP A 62 19.11 -2.68 1.22
CA ASP A 62 19.04 -4.03 0.63
C ASP A 62 17.83 -4.88 1.05
N ILE A 63 16.92 -4.24 1.78
CA ILE A 63 15.77 -4.84 2.42
C ILE A 63 14.50 -4.22 1.85
N VAL A 64 13.64 -5.08 1.33
CA VAL A 64 12.30 -4.73 0.89
C VAL A 64 11.37 -4.74 2.09
N SER A 65 10.73 -3.60 2.36
CA SER A 65 9.69 -3.46 3.39
C SER A 65 8.29 -3.47 2.75
N PHE A 66 7.34 -4.14 3.41
CA PHE A 66 5.95 -4.18 3.00
C PHE A 66 5.09 -3.33 3.92
N LEU A 67 4.31 -2.42 3.34
CA LEU A 67 3.38 -1.56 4.05
C LEU A 67 1.95 -1.86 3.63
N ASP A 68 0.99 -1.76 4.54
CA ASP A 68 -0.42 -1.80 4.19
C ASP A 68 -0.90 -0.47 3.56
N ARG A 69 -2.19 -0.40 3.22
CA ARG A 69 -2.82 0.82 2.66
C ARG A 69 -2.85 2.02 3.60
N GLY A 70 -2.67 1.81 4.90
CA GLY A 70 -2.51 2.86 5.91
C GLY A 70 -1.06 3.27 6.12
N LEU A 71 -0.13 2.77 5.29
CA LEU A 71 1.31 2.91 5.43
C LEU A 71 1.87 2.27 6.71
N ASN A 72 1.13 1.38 7.37
CA ASN A 72 1.65 0.68 8.54
C ASN A 72 2.64 -0.39 8.09
N PHE A 73 3.74 -0.51 8.82
CA PHE A 73 4.72 -1.56 8.61
C PHE A 73 4.10 -2.95 8.80
N ASN A 74 4.38 -3.87 7.87
CA ASN A 74 3.88 -5.25 7.92
C ASN A 74 5.01 -6.26 8.07
N SER A 75 5.97 -6.27 7.15
CA SER A 75 7.07 -7.23 7.13
C SER A 75 8.28 -6.70 6.35
N ARG A 76 9.42 -7.41 6.47
CA ARG A 76 10.65 -7.17 5.71
C ARG A 76 11.14 -8.44 5.07
N LEU A 77 11.83 -8.26 3.96
CA LEU A 77 12.48 -9.32 3.20
C LEU A 77 13.85 -8.82 2.77
N GLN A 78 14.90 -9.54 3.16
CA GLN A 78 16.23 -9.28 2.61
C GLN A 78 16.27 -9.83 1.19
N SER A 79 16.43 -8.95 0.21
CA SER A 79 16.50 -9.35 -1.19
C SER A 79 17.95 -9.53 -1.58
N HIS A 80 18.67 -8.42 -1.68
CA HIS A 80 20.05 -8.44 -2.14
C HIS A 80 21.01 -8.17 -0.96
N SER A 81 22.30 -8.19 -1.24
CA SER A 81 23.39 -7.99 -0.29
C SER A 81 24.13 -6.66 -0.50
N SER A 82 23.85 -5.95 -1.59
CA SER A 82 24.46 -4.65 -1.89
C SER A 82 23.48 -3.54 -2.31
N SER A 83 22.52 -3.83 -3.20
CA SER A 83 21.45 -2.87 -3.55
C SER A 83 20.27 -3.52 -4.26
N VAL A 84 19.08 -2.94 -4.11
CA VAL A 84 17.89 -3.27 -4.92
C VAL A 84 17.72 -2.20 -6.01
N LEU A 85 17.82 -2.60 -7.27
CA LEU A 85 17.72 -1.69 -8.42
C LEU A 85 16.31 -1.64 -9.01
N PHE A 86 15.56 -2.73 -8.89
CA PHE A 86 14.21 -2.83 -9.42
C PHE A 86 13.35 -3.75 -8.58
N LEU A 87 12.06 -3.41 -8.50
CA LEU A 87 11.09 -4.12 -7.70
C LEU A 87 9.74 -4.13 -8.40
N GLN A 88 9.18 -5.33 -8.61
CA GLN A 88 7.89 -5.52 -9.25
C GLN A 88 7.10 -6.64 -8.59
N ARG A 89 5.92 -6.29 -8.06
CA ARG A 89 4.94 -7.29 -7.62
C ARG A 89 4.10 -7.72 -8.82
N LEU A 90 3.96 -9.02 -9.04
CA LEU A 90 3.16 -9.56 -10.13
C LEU A 90 1.68 -9.57 -9.74
N GLN A 91 0.78 -9.25 -10.67
CA GLN A 91 -0.66 -9.20 -10.38
C GLN A 91 -1.34 -10.58 -10.42
N GLN A 92 -0.78 -11.51 -11.20
CA GLN A 92 -1.40 -12.81 -11.44
C GLN A 92 -1.21 -13.79 -10.27
N ARG A 93 -0.16 -13.56 -9.48
CA ARG A 93 0.20 -14.36 -8.31
C ARG A 93 0.90 -13.46 -7.31
N ASN A 94 0.86 -13.79 -6.02
CA ASN A 94 1.46 -13.00 -4.97
C ASN A 94 3.00 -13.12 -4.97
N PHE A 95 3.62 -12.83 -6.11
CA PHE A 95 5.06 -12.91 -6.30
C PHE A 95 5.68 -11.53 -6.28
N LEU A 96 6.86 -11.43 -5.67
CA LEU A 96 7.73 -10.29 -5.79
C LEU A 96 8.93 -10.65 -6.62
N LEU A 97 9.18 -9.86 -7.66
CA LEU A 97 10.38 -9.93 -8.46
C LEU A 97 11.27 -8.75 -8.09
N THR A 98 12.52 -9.03 -7.77
CA THR A 98 13.54 -8.02 -7.50
C THR A 98 14.72 -8.22 -8.45
N VAL A 99 15.36 -7.13 -8.80
CA VAL A 99 16.66 -7.13 -9.48
C VAL A 99 17.58 -6.22 -8.68
N GLY A 100 18.79 -6.68 -8.44
CA GLY A 100 19.74 -5.97 -7.61
C GLY A 100 21.14 -6.52 -7.74
N GLU A 101 22.04 -5.97 -6.93
CA GLU A 101 23.44 -6.36 -6.89
C GLU A 101 23.71 -7.20 -5.65
N ASP A 102 24.39 -8.32 -5.86
CA ASP A 102 24.89 -9.18 -4.80
C ASP A 102 26.41 -9.24 -4.78
N GLU A 103 26.98 -9.22 -3.57
CA GLU A 103 28.42 -9.37 -3.36
C GLU A 103 28.81 -10.86 -3.39
N GLN A 104 29.79 -11.19 -4.21
CA GLN A 104 30.36 -12.53 -4.20
C GLN A 104 31.40 -12.64 -3.07
N LEU A 105 31.15 -13.52 -2.08
CA LEU A 105 32.03 -13.72 -0.91
C LEU A 105 33.53 -13.99 -1.20
N ALA A 106 33.88 -14.32 -2.45
CA ALA A 106 35.24 -14.67 -2.87
C ALA A 106 35.97 -13.58 -3.71
N SER A 107 35.28 -12.53 -4.14
CA SER A 107 35.83 -11.47 -5.00
C SER A 107 35.11 -10.15 -4.76
N GLU A 108 35.80 -9.01 -4.77
CA GLU A 108 35.20 -7.66 -4.71
C GLU A 108 34.39 -7.30 -5.98
N GLN A 109 33.79 -8.29 -6.65
CA GLN A 109 32.90 -8.11 -7.78
C GLN A 109 31.46 -8.27 -7.30
N SER A 110 30.63 -7.24 -7.56
CA SER A 110 29.19 -7.38 -7.53
C SER A 110 28.69 -7.98 -8.83
N PHE A 111 27.62 -8.75 -8.77
CA PHE A 111 26.89 -9.23 -9.94
C PHE A 111 25.43 -8.84 -9.83
N THR A 112 24.80 -8.58 -10.98
CA THR A 112 23.36 -8.34 -11.03
C THR A 112 22.62 -9.66 -11.07
N CYS A 113 21.63 -9.84 -10.21
CA CYS A 113 20.78 -11.02 -10.19
C CYS A 113 19.31 -10.64 -10.10
N LEU A 114 18.47 -11.58 -10.51
CA LEU A 114 17.02 -11.52 -10.38
C LEU A 114 16.59 -12.56 -9.36
N GLN A 115 15.79 -12.14 -8.39
CA GLN A 115 15.20 -13.04 -7.40
C GLN A 115 13.67 -13.02 -7.51
N VAL A 116 13.06 -14.19 -7.34
CA VAL A 116 11.60 -14.34 -7.31
C VAL A 116 11.18 -14.90 -5.96
N PHE A 117 10.32 -14.17 -5.27
CA PHE A 117 9.79 -14.54 -3.96
C PHE A 117 8.30 -14.88 -4.06
N ASP A 118 7.92 -16.05 -3.56
CA ASP A 118 6.52 -16.35 -3.26
C ASP A 118 6.14 -15.68 -1.93
N LEU A 119 5.35 -14.61 -1.98
CA LEU A 119 4.96 -13.86 -0.78
C LEU A 119 3.90 -14.61 0.06
N ASP A 120 3.26 -15.63 -0.49
CA ASP A 120 2.39 -16.51 0.29
C ASP A 120 3.24 -17.40 1.23
N GLU A 121 4.41 -17.84 0.76
CA GLU A 121 5.38 -18.64 1.55
C GLU A 121 6.31 -17.77 2.41
N ALA A 122 6.74 -16.60 1.92
CA ALA A 122 7.67 -15.72 2.63
C ALA A 122 7.10 -15.18 3.96
N SER A 123 5.78 -15.16 4.12
CA SER A 123 5.12 -14.83 5.40
C SER A 123 5.42 -15.84 6.52
N GLN A 124 5.98 -17.01 6.19
CA GLN A 124 6.35 -18.07 7.13
C GLN A 124 7.86 -18.10 7.45
N GLN A 125 8.68 -17.33 6.73
CA GLN A 125 10.13 -17.31 6.95
C GLN A 125 10.50 -16.33 8.06
N HIS A 126 10.84 -16.89 9.23
CA HIS A 126 11.66 -16.20 10.22
C HIS A 126 13.06 -15.96 9.67
N GLU A 127 13.63 -14.80 10.03
CA GLU A 127 15.03 -14.37 9.87
C GLU A 127 16.01 -15.54 9.58
N GLY A 128 16.49 -15.61 8.33
CA GLY A 128 17.71 -16.36 8.00
C GLY A 128 17.62 -17.49 6.97
N THR A 129 16.44 -17.79 6.39
CA THR A 129 16.35 -18.85 5.35
C THR A 129 15.99 -18.25 3.99
N ARG A 130 16.91 -18.39 3.02
CA ARG A 130 16.79 -17.87 1.65
C ARG A 130 16.22 -18.97 0.73
N ASP A 131 14.92 -19.28 0.84
CA ASP A 131 14.27 -20.10 -0.18
C ASP A 131 13.67 -19.18 -1.25
N HIS A 132 14.51 -18.76 -2.20
CA HIS A 132 14.07 -18.04 -3.40
C HIS A 132 14.80 -18.61 -4.62
N GLU A 133 14.16 -18.55 -5.79
CA GLU A 133 14.86 -18.83 -7.04
C GLU A 133 15.67 -17.60 -7.44
N GLU A 134 16.98 -17.80 -7.63
CA GLU A 134 17.93 -16.79 -8.04
C GLU A 134 18.42 -17.07 -9.47
N VAL A 135 18.38 -16.05 -10.32
CA VAL A 135 18.92 -16.09 -11.68
C VAL A 135 20.00 -15.01 -11.81
N ILE A 136 21.24 -15.43 -12.04
CA ILE A 136 22.37 -14.52 -12.26
C ILE A 136 22.27 -13.93 -13.67
N LEU A 137 22.29 -12.60 -13.78
CA LEU A 137 22.24 -11.87 -15.05
C LEU A 137 23.66 -11.47 -15.45
N HIS A 138 24.23 -12.15 -16.45
CA HIS A 138 25.50 -11.73 -17.05
C HIS A 138 25.24 -10.63 -18.09
N GLY A 139 25.81 -9.44 -17.84
CA GLY A 139 25.90 -8.33 -18.80
C GLY A 139 27.15 -8.40 -19.65
#